data_AF-A0A2X0J446-F1
#
_entry.id   AF-A0A2X0J446-F1
#
_cell.length_a   1.000
_cell.length_b   1.000
_cell.length_c   1.000
_cell.angle_alpha   90.00
_cell.angle_beta   90.00
_cell.angle_gamma   90.00
#
_symmetry.space_group_name_H-M   'P 1'
#
loop_
_entity.id
_entity.type
_entity.pdbx_description
1 polymer ?
#
loop_
_entity_poly.entity_id
_entity_poly.type
_entity_poly.pdbx_seq_one_letter_code
_entity_poly.pdbx_strand_id
1 'polypeptide(L)'
;MAATLSAYAVANAAHVSQSWAWKARDAGIIHAPYTEEDVIALQVYACVAQLVWPGERRVRSEKHGLELWQSLAVNAAREAMSDPLTSAETVLWVLQDAALLATTAGERAALELDQLRGRTAFRLPLGEWIAQVPQTLAQLPTSRPRKPRPPMTAA
;
A
#
# COMPACT_ATOMS: atom_id res chain seq x y z
N MET A 1 -1.74 -19.02 11.00
CA MET A 1 -0.66 -18.18 11.56
C MET A 1 -0.11 -17.34 10.41
N ALA A 2 -0.30 -16.03 10.42
CA ALA A 2 0.27 -15.15 9.40
C ALA A 2 1.80 -15.18 9.49
N ALA A 3 2.49 -15.41 8.38
CA ALA A 3 3.94 -15.43 8.35
C ALA A 3 4.47 -14.02 8.62
N THR A 4 5.31 -13.85 9.65
CA THR A 4 5.95 -12.55 9.90
C THR A 4 6.95 -12.25 8.79
N LEU A 5 6.71 -11.15 8.07
CA LEU A 5 7.54 -10.71 6.95
C LEU A 5 8.73 -9.87 7.45
N SER A 6 9.72 -9.68 6.57
CA SER A 6 10.73 -8.63 6.76
C SER A 6 10.32 -7.36 6.00
N ALA A 7 10.80 -6.19 6.41
CA ALA A 7 10.55 -4.94 5.67
C ALA A 7 10.94 -5.02 4.19
N TYR A 8 11.98 -5.81 3.87
CA TYR A 8 12.38 -6.06 2.48
C TYR A 8 11.35 -6.91 1.73
N ALA A 9 10.85 -7.98 2.36
CA ALA A 9 9.81 -8.82 1.79
C ALA A 9 8.54 -8.01 1.52
N VAL A 10 8.14 -7.14 2.47
CA VAL A 10 7.00 -6.22 2.30
C VAL A 10 7.22 -5.29 1.11
N ALA A 11 8.37 -4.63 1.02
CA ALA A 11 8.68 -3.72 -0.10
C ALA A 11 8.64 -4.43 -1.46
N ASN A 12 9.25 -5.61 -1.55
CA ASN A 12 9.29 -6.38 -2.77
C ASN A 12 7.89 -6.88 -3.18
N ALA A 13 7.11 -7.38 -2.22
CA ALA A 13 5.73 -7.81 -2.47
C ALA A 13 4.80 -6.66 -2.87
N ALA A 14 5.05 -5.46 -2.35
CA ALA A 14 4.34 -4.23 -2.71
C ALA A 14 4.83 -3.63 -4.04
N HIS A 15 5.79 -4.27 -4.72
CA HIS A 15 6.40 -3.80 -5.96
C HIS A 15 7.03 -2.39 -5.86
N VAL A 16 7.59 -2.05 -4.69
CA VAL A 16 8.25 -0.76 -4.45
C VAL A 16 9.69 -0.93 -4.00
N SER A 17 10.48 0.12 -4.16
CA SER A 17 11.85 0.15 -3.65
C SER A 17 11.88 0.14 -2.11
N GLN A 18 12.98 -0.37 -1.54
CA GLN A 18 13.16 -0.39 -0.08
C GLN A 18 13.03 1.01 0.56
N SER A 19 13.39 2.08 -0.17
CA SER A 19 13.27 3.44 0.36
C SER A 19 11.83 3.83 0.70
N TRP A 20 10.83 3.24 0.02
CA TRP A 20 9.43 3.43 0.39
C TRP A 20 9.07 2.76 1.71
N ALA A 21 9.61 1.57 2.00
CA ALA A 21 9.39 0.93 3.29
C ALA A 21 9.99 1.74 4.45
N TRP A 22 11.17 2.35 4.25
CA TRP A 22 11.76 3.28 5.22
C TRP A 22 10.87 4.50 5.46
N LYS A 23 10.40 5.16 4.38
CA LYS A 23 9.48 6.30 4.49
C LYS A 23 8.17 5.93 5.17
N ALA A 24 7.59 4.79 4.81
CA ALA A 24 6.33 4.30 5.38
C ALA A 24 6.47 4.03 6.87
N ARG A 25 7.59 3.44 7.31
CA ARG A 25 7.87 3.25 8.73
C ARG A 25 8.02 4.57 9.47
N ASP A 26 8.77 5.51 8.92
CA ASP A 26 8.98 6.83 9.54
C ASP A 26 7.66 7.65 9.58
N ALA A 27 6.74 7.39 8.65
CA ALA A 27 5.39 7.94 8.63
C ALA A 27 4.37 7.14 9.48
N GLY A 28 4.79 6.07 10.16
CA GLY A 28 3.92 5.23 10.99
C GLY A 28 2.96 4.33 10.23
N ILE A 29 3.11 4.20 8.90
CA ILE A 29 2.23 3.40 8.04
C ILE A 29 2.44 1.91 8.25
N ILE A 30 3.69 1.45 8.35
CA ILE A 30 4.03 0.03 8.59
C ILE A 30 4.92 -0.11 9.82
N HIS A 31 4.72 -1.16 10.61
CA HIS A 31 5.50 -1.44 11.81
C HIS A 31 5.69 -2.94 12.01
N ALA A 32 6.76 -3.34 12.70
CA ALA A 32 6.96 -4.73 13.04
C ALA A 32 6.00 -5.16 14.16
N PRO A 33 5.47 -6.41 14.16
CA PRO A 33 5.70 -7.47 13.18
C PRO A 33 5.00 -7.21 11.84
N TYR A 34 5.71 -7.44 10.73
CA TYR A 34 5.16 -7.15 9.41
C TYR A 34 4.24 -8.25 8.90
N THR A 35 3.12 -7.88 8.30
CA THR A 35 2.08 -8.79 7.79
C THR A 35 1.77 -8.54 6.31
N GLU A 36 0.87 -9.35 5.74
CA GLU A 36 0.33 -9.15 4.39
C GLU A 36 -0.40 -7.81 4.25
N GLU A 37 -1.02 -7.34 5.34
CA GLU A 37 -1.68 -6.04 5.41
C GLU A 37 -0.71 -4.88 5.17
N ASP A 38 0.53 -5.01 5.65
CA ASP A 38 1.57 -4.01 5.43
C ASP A 38 2.03 -3.94 3.96
N VAL A 39 1.85 -5.02 3.19
CA VAL A 39 2.15 -5.02 1.75
C VAL A 39 1.20 -4.06 1.04
N ILE A 40 -0.10 -4.21 1.27
CA ILE A 40 -1.13 -3.38 0.66
C ILE A 40 -1.08 -1.95 1.19
N ALA A 41 -0.89 -1.76 2.50
CA ALA A 41 -0.70 -0.44 3.09
C ALA A 41 0.50 0.29 2.48
N LEU A 42 1.63 -0.39 2.29
CA LEU A 42 2.82 0.18 1.66
C LEU A 42 2.59 0.50 0.18
N GLN A 43 1.95 -0.40 -0.57
CA GLN A 43 1.66 -0.20 -2.00
C GLN A 43 0.73 1.01 -2.21
N VAL A 44 -0.34 1.10 -1.43
CA VAL A 44 -1.26 2.25 -1.44
C VAL A 44 -0.55 3.53 -1.02
N TYR A 45 0.18 3.52 0.09
CA TYR A 45 0.96 4.67 0.55
C TYR A 45 1.92 5.19 -0.52
N ALA A 46 2.70 4.30 -1.14
CA ALA A 46 3.64 4.69 -2.19
C ALA A 46 2.92 5.25 -3.43
N CYS A 47 1.74 4.74 -3.77
CA CYS A 47 0.93 5.27 -4.85
C CYS A 47 0.41 6.68 -4.50
N VAL A 48 -0.30 6.84 -3.38
CA VAL A 48 -0.92 8.11 -2.99
C VAL A 48 0.09 9.20 -2.67
N ALA A 49 1.23 8.86 -2.08
CA ALA A 49 2.28 9.82 -1.78
C ALA A 49 2.91 10.44 -3.05
N GLN A 50 2.64 9.90 -4.24
CA GLN A 50 3.11 10.46 -5.51
C GLN A 50 2.04 11.32 -6.21
N LEU A 51 0.78 11.27 -5.78
CA LEU A 51 -0.29 12.05 -6.37
C LEU A 51 -0.18 13.52 -5.97
N VAL A 52 -0.68 14.38 -6.84
CA VAL A 52 -0.78 15.83 -6.63
C VAL A 52 -2.13 16.26 -7.17
N TRP A 53 -2.89 17.00 -6.37
CA TRP A 53 -4.20 17.50 -6.80
C TRP A 53 -4.05 18.64 -7.82
N PRO A 54 -4.96 18.74 -8.80
CA PRO A 54 -4.98 19.88 -9.71
C PRO A 54 -5.05 21.21 -8.95
N GLY A 55 -4.16 22.14 -9.29
CA GLY A 55 -4.09 23.45 -8.63
C GLY A 55 -3.15 23.50 -7.42
N GLU A 56 -2.71 22.35 -6.89
CA GLU A 56 -1.68 22.31 -5.86
C GLU A 56 -0.28 22.30 -6.46
N ARG A 57 0.64 23.05 -5.84
CA ARG A 57 2.06 23.03 -6.17
C ARG A 57 2.82 22.27 -5.10
N ARG A 58 3.41 21.14 -5.48
CA ARG A 58 4.27 20.39 -4.59
C ARG A 58 5.65 21.07 -4.50
N VAL A 59 5.94 21.69 -3.36
CA VAL A 59 7.23 22.37 -3.15
C VAL A 59 8.29 21.32 -2.82
N ARG A 60 9.28 21.12 -3.68
CA ARG A 60 10.27 20.02 -3.55
C ARG A 60 11.09 20.06 -2.24
N SER A 61 11.19 21.21 -1.56
CA SER A 61 12.05 21.42 -0.40
C SER A 61 11.39 21.20 0.96
N GLU A 62 10.07 21.12 1.04
CA GLU A 62 9.41 20.91 2.34
C GLU A 62 9.34 19.43 2.69
N LYS A 63 9.66 19.09 3.94
CA LYS A 63 9.32 17.77 4.49
C LYS A 63 7.81 17.71 4.62
N HIS A 64 7.16 17.18 3.60
CA HIS A 64 5.72 16.96 3.62
C HIS A 64 5.44 15.81 4.60
N GLY A 65 4.67 16.11 5.64
CA GLY A 65 4.06 15.08 6.47
C GLY A 65 3.04 14.27 5.67
N LEU A 66 2.58 13.17 6.24
CA LEU A 66 1.48 12.40 5.70
C LEU A 66 0.20 13.26 5.74
N GLU A 67 -0.39 13.53 4.58
CA GLU A 67 -1.64 14.29 4.51
C GLU A 67 -2.83 13.44 4.95
N LEU A 68 -3.89 14.07 5.47
CA LEU A 68 -5.04 13.35 6.02
C LEU A 68 -5.66 12.37 5.03
N TRP A 69 -5.85 12.78 3.78
CA TRP A 69 -6.44 11.90 2.75
C TRP A 69 -5.54 10.72 2.39
N GLN A 70 -4.21 10.84 2.53
CA GLN A 70 -3.28 9.73 2.34
C GLN A 70 -3.46 8.70 3.46
N SER A 71 -3.63 9.15 4.70
CA SER A 71 -3.96 8.28 5.84
C SER A 71 -5.31 7.58 5.64
N LEU A 72 -6.33 8.30 5.16
CA LEU A 72 -7.64 7.74 4.87
C LEU A 72 -7.56 6.65 3.80
N ALA A 73 -6.80 6.87 2.73
CA ALA A 73 -6.61 5.87 1.68
C ALA A 73 -5.92 4.60 2.19
N VAL A 74 -4.88 4.75 3.03
CA VAL A 74 -4.19 3.61 3.63
C VAL A 74 -5.13 2.84 4.58
N ASN A 75 -5.88 3.54 5.43
CA ASN A 75 -6.80 2.89 6.36
C ASN A 75 -7.94 2.16 5.63
N ALA A 76 -8.52 2.77 4.60
CA ALA A 76 -9.51 2.11 3.75
C ALA A 76 -8.95 0.84 3.09
N ALA A 77 -7.67 0.87 2.68
CA ALA A 77 -7.02 -0.31 2.13
C ALA A 77 -6.84 -1.44 3.16
N ARG A 78 -6.52 -1.09 4.41
CA ARG A 78 -6.44 -2.03 5.54
C ARG A 78 -7.80 -2.64 5.88
N GLU A 79 -8.84 -1.82 5.91
CA GLU A 79 -10.22 -2.26 6.11
C GLU A 79 -10.65 -3.26 5.05
N ALA A 80 -10.38 -2.96 3.76
CA ALA A 80 -10.70 -3.87 2.67
C ALA A 80 -10.00 -5.23 2.81
N MET A 81 -8.78 -5.30 3.35
CA MET A 81 -8.11 -6.58 3.56
C MET A 81 -8.78 -7.47 4.60
N SER A 82 -9.52 -6.87 5.54
CA SER A 82 -10.25 -7.59 6.59
C SER A 82 -11.72 -7.81 6.23
N ASP A 83 -12.22 -7.14 5.19
CA ASP A 83 -13.62 -7.20 4.77
C ASP A 83 -13.89 -8.48 3.94
N PRO A 84 -14.81 -9.36 4.37
CA PRO A 84 -15.19 -10.55 3.61
C PRO A 84 -15.87 -10.23 2.26
N LEU A 85 -16.35 -9.01 2.05
CA LEU A 85 -16.95 -8.56 0.79
C LEU A 85 -15.91 -8.13 -0.25
N THR A 86 -14.64 -8.00 0.14
CA THR A 86 -13.57 -7.64 -0.78
C THR A 86 -13.37 -8.72 -1.82
N SER A 87 -13.64 -8.35 -3.07
CA SER A 87 -13.38 -9.16 -4.26
C SER A 87 -12.31 -8.50 -5.15
N ALA A 88 -11.89 -9.19 -6.20
CA ALA A 88 -10.98 -8.62 -7.21
C ALA A 88 -11.55 -7.34 -7.88
N GLU A 89 -12.87 -7.17 -7.90
CA GLU A 89 -13.54 -5.98 -8.46
C GLU A 89 -13.50 -4.77 -7.53
N THR A 90 -13.03 -4.95 -6.29
CA THR A 90 -12.97 -3.90 -5.28
C THR A 90 -12.05 -2.78 -5.72
N VAL A 91 -12.52 -1.55 -5.64
CA VAL A 91 -11.76 -0.36 -5.99
C VAL A 91 -11.75 0.60 -4.82
N LEU A 92 -10.66 1.33 -4.70
CA LEU A 92 -10.52 2.44 -3.78
C LEU A 92 -10.52 3.74 -4.59
N TRP A 93 -11.53 4.56 -4.37
CA TRP A 93 -11.58 5.93 -4.87
C TRP A 93 -10.92 6.85 -3.86
N VAL A 94 -9.89 7.55 -4.30
CA VAL A 94 -9.16 8.53 -3.50
C VAL A 94 -9.57 9.91 -3.96
N LEU A 95 -10.02 10.73 -3.02
CA LEU A 95 -10.39 12.13 -3.18
C LEU A 95 -9.54 12.99 -2.24
N GLN A 96 -9.55 14.30 -2.44
CA GLN A 96 -8.74 15.23 -1.63
C GLN A 96 -9.13 15.25 -0.14
N ASP A 97 -10.36 14.84 0.18
CA ASP A 97 -10.94 14.86 1.52
C ASP A 97 -11.44 13.47 1.98
N ALA A 98 -11.41 12.46 1.12
CA ALA A 98 -12.07 11.18 1.38
C ALA A 98 -11.40 10.00 0.67
N ALA A 99 -11.64 8.81 1.20
CA ALA A 99 -11.26 7.54 0.62
C ALA A 99 -12.50 6.64 0.66
N LEU A 100 -12.97 6.17 -0.51
CA LEU A 100 -14.24 5.46 -0.64
C LEU A 100 -14.01 4.09 -1.30
N LEU A 101 -14.49 3.04 -0.67
CA LEU A 101 -14.45 1.69 -1.21
C LEU A 101 -15.71 1.38 -2.01
N ALA A 102 -15.54 0.61 -3.08
CA ALA A 102 -16.62 0.04 -3.85
C ALA A 102 -16.26 -1.40 -4.21
N THR A 103 -17.07 -2.35 -3.78
CA THR A 103 -16.82 -3.80 -3.92
C THR A 103 -17.54 -4.41 -5.13
N THR A 104 -18.59 -3.74 -5.62
CA THR A 104 -19.40 -4.20 -6.76
C THR A 104 -19.44 -3.18 -7.90
N ALA A 105 -19.74 -3.64 -9.12
CA ALA A 105 -19.94 -2.75 -10.26
C ALA A 105 -21.08 -1.73 -10.05
N GLY A 106 -22.14 -2.12 -9.34
CA GLY A 106 -23.24 -1.23 -8.99
C GLY A 106 -22.81 -0.12 -8.03
N GLU A 107 -22.04 -0.46 -6.98
CA GLU A 107 -21.47 0.54 -6.06
C GLU A 107 -20.52 1.50 -6.76
N ARG A 108 -19.68 0.98 -7.69
CA ARG A 108 -18.80 1.83 -8.50
C ARG A 108 -19.59 2.86 -9.30
N ALA A 109 -20.63 2.41 -10.01
CA ALA A 109 -21.47 3.29 -10.80
C ALA A 109 -22.20 4.32 -9.92
N ALA A 110 -22.74 3.90 -8.77
CA ALA A 110 -23.42 4.79 -7.83
C ALA A 110 -22.47 5.86 -7.27
N LEU A 111 -21.25 5.48 -6.88
CA LEU A 111 -20.24 6.43 -6.38
C LEU A 111 -19.88 7.48 -7.43
N GLU A 112 -19.70 7.06 -8.68
CA GLU A 112 -19.38 7.96 -9.79
C GLU A 112 -20.50 8.99 -10.03
N LEU A 113 -21.76 8.53 -10.04
CA LEU A 113 -22.93 9.39 -10.26
C LEU A 113 -23.24 10.31 -9.07
N ASP A 114 -23.14 9.79 -7.84
CA ASP A 114 -23.65 10.48 -6.66
C ASP A 114 -22.59 11.28 -5.91
N GLN A 115 -21.35 10.79 -5.86
CA GLN A 115 -20.31 11.36 -4.99
C GLN A 115 -19.18 12.04 -5.75
N LEU A 116 -18.85 11.56 -6.96
CA LEU A 116 -17.76 12.15 -7.74
C LEU A 116 -18.20 13.43 -8.45
N ARG A 117 -19.36 13.51 -9.09
CA ARG A 117 -20.01 14.76 -9.60
C ARG A 117 -19.05 15.88 -10.09
N GLY A 118 -18.09 15.54 -10.95
CA GLY A 118 -17.13 16.49 -11.53
C GLY A 118 -15.89 16.82 -10.67
N ARG A 119 -15.77 16.20 -9.49
CA ARG A 119 -14.58 16.24 -8.63
C ARG A 119 -13.47 15.38 -9.24
N THR A 120 -12.23 15.78 -9.01
CA THR A 120 -11.08 14.94 -9.32
C THR A 120 -10.99 13.80 -8.31
N ALA A 121 -10.87 12.58 -8.80
CA ALA A 121 -10.66 11.39 -8.00
C ALA A 121 -9.71 10.43 -8.71
N PHE A 122 -8.95 9.67 -7.93
CA PHE A 122 -8.09 8.60 -8.43
C PHE A 122 -8.70 7.25 -8.08
N ARG A 123 -8.76 6.34 -9.05
CA ARG A 123 -9.24 4.97 -8.84
C ARG A 123 -8.04 4.04 -8.70
N LEU A 124 -7.95 3.34 -7.57
CA LEU A 124 -6.96 2.29 -7.34
C LEU A 124 -7.63 0.90 -7.42
N PRO A 125 -7.04 -0.06 -8.16
CA PRO A 125 -7.57 -1.43 -8.30
C PRO A 125 -7.20 -2.27 -7.06
N LEU A 126 -7.73 -1.88 -5.90
CA LEU A 126 -7.35 -2.43 -4.61
C LEU A 126 -7.61 -3.94 -4.50
N GLY A 127 -8.74 -4.42 -5.01
CA GLY A 127 -9.11 -5.84 -5.00
C GLY A 127 -8.12 -6.71 -5.77
N GLU A 128 -7.66 -6.24 -6.94
CA GLU A 128 -6.64 -6.94 -7.73
C GLU A 128 -5.31 -7.00 -6.99
N TRP A 129 -4.89 -5.90 -6.36
CA TRP A 129 -3.67 -5.87 -5.56
C TRP A 129 -3.74 -6.85 -4.38
N ILE A 130 -4.86 -6.86 -3.64
CA ILE A 130 -5.09 -7.79 -2.53
C ILE A 130 -5.02 -9.24 -3.02
N ALA A 131 -5.70 -9.55 -4.13
CA ALA A 131 -5.72 -10.91 -4.69
C ALA A 131 -4.34 -11.42 -5.13
N GLN A 132 -3.41 -10.52 -5.50
CA GLN A 132 -2.07 -10.87 -5.94
C GLN A 132 -1.09 -11.14 -4.79
N VAL A 133 -1.34 -10.57 -3.59
CA VAL A 133 -0.40 -10.64 -2.44
C VAL A 133 0.03 -12.06 -2.10
N PRO A 134 -0.87 -13.07 -1.96
CA PRO A 134 -0.46 -14.42 -1.61
C PRO A 134 0.50 -15.04 -2.63
N GLN A 135 0.24 -14.80 -3.92
CA GLN A 135 1.07 -15.32 -5.00
C GLN A 135 2.45 -14.64 -5.02
N THR A 136 2.49 -13.32 -4.84
CA THR A 136 3.75 -12.57 -4.82
C THR A 136 4.61 -12.97 -3.62
N LEU A 137 4.00 -13.15 -2.44
CA LEU A 137 4.71 -13.60 -1.24
C LEU A 137 5.28 -15.02 -1.40
N ALA A 138 4.54 -15.93 -2.06
CA ALA A 138 5.02 -17.29 -2.34
C ALA A 138 6.24 -17.33 -3.28
N GLN A 139 6.38 -16.33 -4.15
CA GLN A 139 7.50 -16.22 -5.09
C GLN A 139 8.75 -15.54 -4.51
N LEU A 140 8.63 -14.91 -3.33
CA LEU A 140 9.78 -14.26 -2.72
C LEU A 140 10.86 -15.29 -2.42
N PRO A 141 12.12 -15.04 -2.81
CA PRO A 141 13.20 -15.95 -2.51
C PRO A 141 13.30 -16.12 -1.01
N THR A 142 13.02 -17.33 -0.51
CA THR A 142 13.21 -17.68 0.88
C THR A 142 14.68 -17.44 1.17
N SER A 143 14.98 -16.49 2.06
CA SER A 143 16.34 -16.07 2.36
C SER A 143 17.21 -17.31 2.62
N ARG A 144 18.08 -17.67 1.66
CA ARG A 144 19.02 -18.78 1.87
C ARG A 144 19.87 -18.41 3.09
N PRO A 145 20.06 -19.33 4.05
CA PRO A 145 20.91 -19.05 5.19
C PRO A 145 22.29 -18.63 4.68
N ARG A 146 22.76 -17.45 5.12
CA ARG A 146 24.10 -16.94 4.81
C ARG A 146 25.09 -18.02 5.23
N LYS A 147 25.86 -18.57 4.28
CA LYS A 147 26.96 -19.50 4.61
C LYS A 147 27.86 -18.80 5.63
N PRO A 148 28.15 -19.41 6.79
CA PRO A 148 29.03 -18.80 7.78
C PRO A 148 30.37 -18.50 7.13
N ARG A 149 30.87 -17.28 7.36
CA ARG A 149 32.19 -16.85 6.89
C ARG A 149 33.22 -17.78 7.53
N PRO A 150 34.09 -18.47 6.76
CA PRO A 150 35.13 -19.30 7.36
C PRO A 150 36.03 -18.44 8.24
N PRO A 151 36.49 -18.96 9.39
CA PRO A 151 37.38 -18.21 10.27
C PRO A 151 38.64 -17.82 9.51
N MET A 152 38.99 -16.54 9.60
CA MET A 152 40.23 -16.01 9.06
C MET A 152 41.37 -16.66 9.85
N THR A 153 42.09 -17.60 9.23
CA THR A 153 43.35 -18.10 9.76
C THR A 153 44.36 -16.97 9.74
N ALA A 154 44.72 -16.48 10.93
CA ALA A 154 45.89 -15.63 11.10
C ALA A 154 47.14 -16.48 10.83
N ALA A 155 48.00 -15.98 9.95
CA ALA A 155 49.34 -16.52 9.69
C ALA A 155 50.35 -15.90 10.65
#